data_AF-A0A1A6A4X6-F1
#
_entry.id   AF-A0A1A6A4X6-F1
#
_cell.length_a   1.000
_cell.length_b   1.000
_cell.length_c   1.000
_cell.angle_alpha   90.00
_cell.angle_beta   90.00
_cell.angle_gamma   90.00
#
_symmetry.space_group_name_H-M   'P 1'
#
loop_
_entity.id
_entity.type
_entity.pdbx_description
1 polymer ?
#
loop_
_entity_poly.entity_id
_entity_poly.type
_entity_poly.pdbx_seq_one_letter_code
_entity_poly.pdbx_strand_id
1 'polypeptide(L)'
;MSRISQSSFNSTSSMLHQHQNDYSQNSLASRSGGSSSSRFGPTASIGAGAGAGGVTSSFESQPAGLHQRFTHDELQDQDDEMDDHLHTFTAAELKNVDHNASLNLTSWRGWANALTLGFIAMAVVGIFALYPIFDFFLLRDDNSLGANTAGYNLGGINATGQYPSIPGLPKLIDDDTPEDVKHRTGFDGEPWSLVFSDEFNKDGRTFFPGDDPFWTAVDIHYWGTLDFEWLDPSAVTTKDGNLVIAMTQEPIHDLNLKSGQIQSWNQLCFNKNAYIEVSASLPGNSHVGGFWPGIWTMGNLGRPGYGASTDGEYTYDSCDVGTLPNQTYVNGTGPIATLTTGAEGGPLSYLPGQRLSACTCPGEDHPGPDVSVGRAAPEIDIVEAQIRISVAHGEVSQSNQVAPYDDYYQFNNRTGMVEIYDDDVTMWNTYLGGYYQQAVSGLSLMPDRIYRNQVVGGRSGEFGIFGVEWYANPQEREKGYIAWVSDNKRTWTMYADAVDANPRTEIGRRIVSEEPMAMIINLHASNGFQFVDWANMIFPNYLLIDYIRVYQKDDGSGSVGCDPPDMPTKDYIERHKEVYTNPNLTTWTGAGEQDFYEIYVTDTNQISG
;
A
#
# COMPACT_ATOMS: atom_id res chain seq x y z
N MET A 1 15.14 -5.75 -59.24
CA MET A 1 15.24 -6.55 -60.48
C MET A 1 14.95 -8.01 -60.13
N SER A 2 14.04 -8.63 -60.89
CA SER A 2 13.78 -10.09 -61.01
C SER A 2 13.28 -10.83 -59.74
N ARG A 3 11.97 -11.05 -59.51
CA ARG A 3 10.92 -11.88 -60.15
C ARG A 3 10.81 -13.34 -59.65
N ILE A 4 9.60 -13.65 -59.13
CA ILE A 4 8.78 -14.89 -59.28
C ILE A 4 9.14 -16.05 -58.31
N SER A 5 8.23 -16.76 -57.62
CA SER A 5 6.79 -17.06 -57.85
C SER A 5 5.95 -17.23 -56.58
N GLN A 6 4.70 -16.74 -56.63
CA GLN A 6 3.52 -17.30 -55.94
C GLN A 6 2.79 -18.27 -56.88
N SER A 7 2.14 -19.30 -56.32
CA SER A 7 0.91 -19.98 -56.79
C SER A 7 0.71 -21.25 -55.93
N SER A 8 -0.46 -21.74 -55.49
CA SER A 8 -1.86 -21.31 -55.52
C SER A 8 -2.71 -22.50 -55.00
N PHE A 9 -3.69 -22.22 -54.13
CA PHE A 9 -5.07 -22.75 -54.08
C PHE A 9 -5.41 -24.25 -53.85
N ASN A 10 -6.17 -24.44 -52.75
CA ASN A 10 -7.44 -25.18 -52.55
C ASN A 10 -7.65 -26.62 -53.07
N SER A 11 -8.06 -27.52 -52.18
CA SER A 11 -9.30 -28.30 -52.34
C SER A 11 -9.80 -28.94 -51.03
N THR A 12 -11.12 -28.86 -50.86
CA THR A 12 -12.01 -29.41 -49.82
C THR A 12 -12.42 -30.87 -50.10
N SER A 13 -12.63 -31.67 -49.05
CA SER A 13 -13.72 -32.68 -48.90
C SER A 13 -13.54 -33.41 -47.54
N SER A 14 -14.39 -33.21 -46.53
CA SER A 14 -15.62 -33.98 -46.23
C SER A 14 -15.43 -35.50 -46.12
N MET A 15 -15.59 -36.06 -44.91
CA MET A 15 -16.46 -37.22 -44.64
C MET A 15 -16.95 -37.21 -43.18
N LEU A 16 -18.27 -37.27 -43.04
CA LEU A 16 -19.04 -37.49 -41.81
C LEU A 16 -18.90 -38.93 -41.30
N HIS A 17 -19.10 -39.13 -39.99
CA HIS A 17 -20.01 -40.18 -39.55
C HIS A 17 -20.92 -39.68 -38.42
N GLN A 18 -22.20 -39.91 -38.68
CA GLN A 18 -23.40 -39.52 -37.97
C GLN A 18 -23.74 -40.58 -36.92
N HIS A 19 -24.15 -40.18 -35.72
CA HIS A 19 -25.15 -40.94 -34.97
C HIS A 19 -26.07 -39.98 -34.21
N GLN A 20 -27.33 -39.96 -34.65
CA GLN A 20 -28.46 -39.33 -34.00
C GLN A 20 -28.85 -40.12 -32.75
N ASN A 21 -29.33 -39.41 -31.72
CA ASN A 21 -30.66 -39.68 -31.18
C ASN A 21 -31.24 -38.42 -30.53
N ASP A 22 -32.44 -38.08 -30.99
CA ASP A 22 -33.33 -37.02 -30.54
C ASP A 22 -33.83 -37.26 -29.11
N TYR A 23 -34.02 -36.19 -28.34
CA TYR A 23 -35.33 -35.89 -27.75
C TYR A 23 -35.51 -34.38 -27.54
N SER A 24 -36.65 -33.92 -28.03
CA SER A 24 -37.18 -32.56 -28.06
C SER A 24 -37.54 -32.00 -26.68
N GLN A 25 -37.46 -30.69 -26.47
CA GLN A 25 -38.60 -29.76 -26.66
C GLN A 25 -38.20 -28.29 -26.38
N ASN A 26 -38.48 -27.43 -27.38
CA ASN A 26 -39.04 -26.07 -27.34
C ASN A 26 -38.82 -25.21 -26.07
N SER A 27 -38.32 -23.97 -26.17
CA SER A 27 -38.98 -22.88 -26.92
C SER A 27 -38.07 -21.66 -27.19
N LEU A 28 -38.13 -21.20 -28.45
CA LEU A 28 -38.17 -19.81 -28.95
C LEU A 28 -37.54 -18.67 -28.13
N ALA A 29 -36.44 -18.10 -28.67
CA ALA A 29 -36.28 -16.64 -28.80
C ALA A 29 -35.26 -16.26 -29.90
N SER A 30 -35.77 -15.65 -30.96
CA SER A 30 -35.20 -14.56 -31.77
C SER A 30 -33.66 -14.38 -31.85
N ARG A 31 -33.12 -14.64 -33.04
CA ARG A 31 -31.84 -14.08 -33.51
C ARG A 31 -32.01 -12.60 -33.86
N SER A 32 -31.15 -11.76 -33.30
CA SER A 32 -30.64 -10.56 -33.97
C SER A 32 -29.12 -10.57 -33.85
N GLY A 33 -28.43 -10.62 -34.99
CA GLY A 33 -26.98 -10.49 -35.05
C GLY A 33 -26.54 -9.10 -34.64
N GLY A 34 -25.51 -9.05 -33.82
CA GLY A 34 -24.76 -7.85 -33.49
C GLY A 34 -23.32 -8.27 -33.26
N SER A 35 -22.45 -7.94 -34.20
CA SER A 35 -21.01 -7.90 -33.99
C SER A 35 -20.72 -6.84 -32.94
N SER A 36 -20.21 -7.23 -31.77
CA SER A 36 -19.57 -6.31 -30.83
C SER A 36 -18.15 -6.78 -30.57
N SER A 37 -17.20 -6.13 -31.24
CA SER A 37 -15.84 -6.00 -30.72
C SER A 37 -15.92 -5.37 -29.33
N SER A 38 -15.47 -6.10 -28.31
CA SER A 38 -15.23 -5.58 -26.95
C SER A 38 -14.20 -4.46 -27.03
N ARG A 39 -14.57 -3.27 -26.55
CA ARG A 39 -13.81 -2.03 -26.75
C ARG A 39 -13.42 -1.31 -25.46
N PHE A 40 -13.41 -1.99 -24.30
CA PHE A 40 -13.11 -1.36 -23.01
C PHE A 40 -12.43 -2.34 -22.04
N GLY A 41 -11.20 -1.99 -21.63
CA GLY A 41 -10.62 -2.35 -20.33
C GLY A 41 -11.34 -1.60 -19.19
N PRO A 42 -11.00 -1.83 -17.92
CA PRO A 42 -11.89 -1.52 -16.81
C PRO A 42 -12.02 -0.01 -16.62
N THR A 43 -13.21 0.53 -16.90
CA THR A 43 -13.89 1.60 -16.13
C THR A 43 -15.22 1.90 -16.83
N ALA A 44 -16.34 1.56 -16.17
CA ALA A 44 -17.68 1.85 -16.67
C ALA A 44 -18.26 3.07 -15.94
N SER A 45 -18.62 4.09 -16.74
CA SER A 45 -19.44 5.23 -16.35
C SER A 45 -20.81 4.79 -15.82
N ILE A 46 -21.27 5.35 -14.70
CA ILE A 46 -22.65 5.22 -14.24
C ILE A 46 -23.40 6.53 -14.51
N GLY A 47 -24.43 6.43 -15.34
CA GLY A 47 -25.46 7.45 -15.52
C GLY A 47 -26.45 7.47 -14.35
N ALA A 48 -26.91 8.68 -14.02
CA ALA A 48 -27.80 9.00 -12.92
C ALA A 48 -29.15 8.27 -12.93
N GLY A 49 -29.62 7.88 -11.75
CA GLY A 49 -30.97 7.38 -11.50
C GLY A 49 -31.42 7.69 -10.07
N ALA A 50 -32.18 8.76 -9.90
CA ALA A 50 -32.80 9.17 -8.64
C ALA A 50 -33.93 8.24 -8.21
N GLY A 51 -34.05 8.01 -6.89
CA GLY A 51 -35.18 7.31 -6.29
C GLY A 51 -35.42 7.79 -4.85
N ALA A 52 -36.29 8.78 -4.70
CA ALA A 52 -36.77 9.29 -3.42
C ALA A 52 -37.85 8.37 -2.82
N GLY A 53 -37.85 8.23 -1.49
CA GLY A 53 -38.92 7.56 -0.75
C GLY A 53 -38.79 7.80 0.76
N GLY A 54 -39.36 8.91 1.24
CA GLY A 54 -39.59 9.15 2.66
C GLY A 54 -40.98 8.68 3.11
N VAL A 55 -41.28 8.94 4.40
CA VAL A 55 -42.56 8.85 5.16
C VAL A 55 -42.51 7.73 6.23
N THR A 56 -42.84 7.86 7.52
CA THR A 56 -43.17 8.97 8.46
C THR A 56 -43.15 8.40 9.90
N SER A 57 -42.99 9.30 10.87
CA SER A 57 -43.13 9.19 12.32
C SER A 57 -44.38 8.49 12.88
N SER A 58 -44.28 7.96 14.11
CA SER A 58 -45.24 8.24 15.19
C SER A 58 -44.74 7.78 16.57
N PHE A 59 -44.58 8.74 17.46
CA PHE A 59 -44.36 8.61 18.90
C PHE A 59 -45.69 8.99 19.57
N GLU A 60 -46.33 8.12 20.35
CA GLU A 60 -47.28 8.56 21.38
C GLU A 60 -47.54 7.49 22.45
N SER A 61 -47.82 8.02 23.63
CA SER A 61 -47.74 7.47 24.99
C SER A 61 -49.09 7.09 25.61
N GLN A 62 -49.02 6.43 26.80
CA GLN A 62 -49.97 6.37 27.97
C GLN A 62 -50.64 4.99 28.24
N PRO A 63 -51.17 4.68 29.48
CA PRO A 63 -50.43 4.38 30.73
C PRO A 63 -51.06 3.28 31.66
N ALA A 64 -50.44 3.06 32.83
CA ALA A 64 -50.94 2.51 34.12
C ALA A 64 -51.31 1.00 34.22
N GLY A 65 -50.98 0.24 35.27
CA GLY A 65 -50.35 0.49 36.57
C GLY A 65 -50.39 -0.79 37.45
N LEU A 66 -49.84 -0.66 38.67
CA LEU A 66 -49.76 -1.61 39.81
C LEU A 66 -48.71 -2.74 39.74
N HIS A 67 -47.65 -2.62 40.55
CA HIS A 67 -47.36 -3.60 41.60
C HIS A 67 -46.57 -2.95 42.74
N GLN A 68 -47.02 -3.27 43.96
CA GLN A 68 -46.65 -2.65 45.22
C GLN A 68 -45.56 -3.48 45.93
N ARG A 69 -44.64 -2.75 46.56
CA ARG A 69 -43.54 -3.13 47.47
C ARG A 69 -43.77 -4.37 48.34
N PHE A 70 -42.71 -5.17 48.54
CA PHE A 70 -42.28 -5.69 49.86
C PHE A 70 -40.76 -5.97 49.88
N THR A 71 -40.23 -6.01 51.10
CA THR A 71 -38.85 -5.76 51.55
C THR A 71 -37.92 -6.97 51.53
N HIS A 72 -36.63 -6.66 51.47
CA HIS A 72 -35.48 -7.56 51.34
C HIS A 72 -35.09 -8.12 52.73
N ASP A 73 -35.77 -9.18 53.20
CA ASP A 73 -35.47 -9.79 54.52
C ASP A 73 -35.57 -11.33 54.53
N GLU A 74 -35.35 -12.01 53.41
CA GLU A 74 -35.64 -13.46 53.36
C GLU A 74 -34.71 -14.33 52.48
N LEU A 75 -33.48 -13.91 52.18
CA LEU A 75 -32.49 -14.80 51.54
C LEU A 75 -31.07 -14.51 52.04
N GLN A 76 -30.82 -14.77 53.32
CA GLN A 76 -29.48 -15.04 53.84
C GLN A 76 -29.52 -16.45 54.43
N ASP A 77 -29.14 -17.43 53.63
CA ASP A 77 -28.57 -18.67 54.13
C ASP A 77 -27.76 -19.34 53.01
N GLN A 78 -26.46 -19.49 53.30
CA GLN A 78 -25.47 -20.36 52.65
C GLN A 78 -24.86 -19.87 51.33
N ASP A 79 -23.72 -19.18 51.48
CA ASP A 79 -22.45 -19.59 50.87
C ASP A 79 -21.31 -18.86 51.62
N ASP A 80 -20.87 -19.46 52.73
CA ASP A 80 -19.71 -19.00 53.49
C ASP A 80 -18.43 -19.28 52.67
N GLU A 81 -18.06 -18.36 51.79
CA GLU A 81 -16.77 -18.39 51.09
C GLU A 81 -15.64 -17.93 52.02
N MET A 82 -14.47 -18.56 51.87
CA MET A 82 -13.30 -18.50 52.76
C MET A 82 -12.61 -17.12 52.93
N ASP A 83 -13.20 -16.02 52.44
CA ASP A 83 -12.66 -14.65 52.53
C ASP A 83 -13.35 -13.76 53.60
N ASP A 84 -14.33 -14.29 54.33
CA ASP A 84 -15.09 -13.55 55.35
C ASP A 84 -14.30 -13.14 56.60
N HIS A 85 -13.07 -13.65 56.76
CA HIS A 85 -12.23 -13.33 57.92
C HIS A 85 -11.73 -11.86 57.91
N LEU A 86 -11.86 -11.15 56.78
CA LEU A 86 -11.56 -9.73 56.65
C LEU A 86 -12.81 -8.82 56.78
N HIS A 87 -14.01 -9.41 56.89
CA HIS A 87 -15.29 -8.68 56.88
C HIS A 87 -16.15 -8.88 58.14
N THR A 88 -15.77 -9.77 59.06
CA THR A 88 -16.44 -9.90 60.37
C THR A 88 -15.71 -9.13 61.47
N PHE A 89 -16.27 -8.00 61.89
CA PHE A 89 -15.78 -7.28 63.08
C PHE A 89 -16.09 -8.10 64.35
N THR A 90 -15.10 -8.29 65.22
CA THR A 90 -15.33 -8.90 66.53
C THR A 90 -16.18 -7.99 67.42
N ALA A 91 -16.90 -8.57 68.39
CA ALA A 91 -17.68 -7.80 69.37
C ALA A 91 -16.83 -6.82 70.21
N ALA A 92 -15.51 -7.01 70.26
CA ALA A 92 -14.56 -6.09 70.88
C ALA A 92 -14.22 -4.90 69.96
N GLU A 93 -14.17 -5.10 68.64
CA GLU A 93 -13.90 -4.06 67.64
C GLU A 93 -15.12 -3.15 67.43
N LEU A 94 -16.33 -3.72 67.43
CA LEU A 94 -17.60 -2.97 67.40
C LEU A 94 -17.77 -2.00 68.59
N LYS A 95 -17.05 -2.20 69.69
CA LYS A 95 -17.08 -1.29 70.85
C LYS A 95 -16.31 0.02 70.61
N ASN A 96 -15.44 0.06 69.60
CA ASN A 96 -14.66 1.23 69.19
C ASN A 96 -15.11 1.80 67.83
N VAL A 97 -16.10 1.18 67.18
CA VAL A 97 -16.72 1.74 65.97
C VAL A 97 -17.72 2.78 66.42
N ASP A 98 -17.33 4.05 66.31
CA ASP A 98 -18.23 5.18 66.49
C ASP A 98 -19.22 5.19 65.32
N HIS A 99 -20.38 4.55 65.49
CA HIS A 99 -21.47 4.55 64.51
C HIS A 99 -22.10 5.94 64.29
N ASN A 100 -21.64 6.95 65.03
CA ASN A 100 -21.88 8.37 64.77
C ASN A 100 -20.60 9.05 64.29
N ALA A 101 -20.05 8.59 63.15
CA ALA A 101 -19.07 9.34 62.38
C ALA A 101 -19.72 10.62 61.81
N SER A 102 -20.03 11.56 62.70
CA SER A 102 -20.39 12.93 62.36
C SER A 102 -19.21 13.55 61.62
N LEU A 103 -19.49 14.32 60.56
CA LEU A 103 -18.50 15.11 59.83
C LEU A 103 -17.74 16.01 60.81
N ASN A 104 -16.60 15.53 61.29
CA ASN A 104 -15.78 16.28 62.22
C ASN A 104 -14.87 17.21 61.44
N LEU A 105 -15.38 18.43 61.17
CA LEU A 105 -14.66 19.49 60.46
C LEU A 105 -13.38 19.97 61.16
N THR A 106 -13.12 19.53 62.40
CA THR A 106 -11.89 19.85 63.15
C THR A 106 -10.80 18.76 63.01
N SER A 107 -11.09 17.65 62.32
CA SER A 107 -10.12 16.59 62.10
C SER A 107 -9.09 16.98 61.04
N TRP A 108 -7.87 17.27 61.49
CA TRP A 108 -6.73 17.52 60.60
C TRP A 108 -6.47 16.36 59.62
N ARG A 109 -6.65 15.11 60.08
CA ARG A 109 -6.49 13.92 59.22
C ARG A 109 -7.58 13.83 58.15
N GLY A 110 -8.80 14.24 58.46
CA GLY A 110 -9.91 14.32 57.50
C GLY A 110 -9.62 15.34 56.40
N TRP A 111 -9.15 16.53 56.78
CA TRP A 111 -8.73 17.56 55.82
C TRP A 111 -7.52 17.13 54.99
N ALA A 112 -6.53 16.46 55.56
CA ALA A 112 -5.38 15.95 54.82
C ALA A 112 -5.79 14.94 53.73
N ASN A 113 -6.70 14.02 54.04
CA ASN A 113 -7.22 13.05 53.07
C ASN A 113 -8.06 13.73 51.98
N ALA A 114 -8.94 14.66 52.35
CA ALA A 114 -9.78 15.40 51.40
C ALA A 114 -8.92 16.27 50.45
N LEU A 115 -7.89 16.93 50.96
CA LEU A 115 -6.95 17.71 50.15
C LEU A 115 -6.14 16.82 49.22
N THR A 116 -5.72 15.64 49.66
CA THR A 116 -4.99 14.68 48.83
C THR A 116 -5.86 14.16 47.68
N LEU A 117 -7.12 13.80 47.97
CA LEU A 117 -8.08 13.38 46.95
C LEU A 117 -8.39 14.53 45.97
N GLY A 118 -8.55 15.75 46.47
CA GLY A 118 -8.73 16.94 45.64
C GLY A 118 -7.53 17.22 44.74
N PHE A 119 -6.32 17.06 45.25
CA PHE A 119 -5.09 17.19 44.47
C PHE A 119 -4.99 16.11 43.38
N ILE A 120 -5.27 14.85 43.69
CA ILE A 120 -5.28 13.76 42.71
C ILE A 120 -6.35 14.01 41.64
N ALA A 121 -7.56 14.40 42.03
CA ALA A 121 -8.63 14.73 41.08
C ALA A 121 -8.24 15.91 40.16
N MET A 122 -7.64 16.97 40.71
CA MET A 122 -7.12 18.08 39.91
C MET A 122 -5.94 17.69 39.03
N ALA A 123 -5.08 16.75 39.45
CA ALA A 123 -4.00 16.24 38.64
C ALA A 123 -4.54 15.41 37.46
N VAL A 124 -5.56 14.57 37.69
CA VAL A 124 -6.24 13.80 36.63
C VAL A 124 -6.94 14.75 35.65
N VAL A 125 -7.71 15.72 36.13
CA VAL A 125 -8.32 16.76 35.25
C VAL A 125 -7.24 17.59 34.55
N GLY A 126 -6.14 17.87 35.25
CA GLY A 126 -4.97 18.56 34.74
C GLY A 126 -4.37 17.83 33.53
N ILE A 127 -4.15 16.53 33.65
CA ILE A 127 -3.54 15.70 32.61
C ILE A 127 -4.51 15.40 31.46
N PHE A 128 -5.78 15.11 31.76
CA PHE A 128 -6.71 14.61 30.73
C PHE A 128 -7.64 15.67 30.14
N ALA A 129 -7.79 16.85 30.75
CA ALA A 129 -8.63 17.93 30.22
C ALA A 129 -7.85 19.22 30.01
N LEU A 130 -7.09 19.69 31.01
CA LEU A 130 -6.41 20.98 30.91
C LEU A 130 -5.16 20.92 30.04
N TYR A 131 -4.38 19.84 30.09
CA TYR A 131 -3.18 19.67 29.27
C TYR A 131 -3.51 19.63 27.76
N PRO A 132 -4.51 18.85 27.27
CA PRO A 132 -4.91 18.92 25.86
C PRO A 132 -5.39 20.31 25.42
N ILE A 133 -6.13 21.02 26.28
CA ILE A 133 -6.61 22.38 25.98
C ILE A 133 -5.44 23.37 25.94
N PHE A 134 -4.52 23.28 26.91
CA PHE A 134 -3.35 24.15 26.98
C PHE A 134 -2.40 23.89 25.80
N ASP A 135 -2.18 22.63 25.44
CA ASP A 135 -1.43 22.22 24.26
C ASP A 135 -2.04 22.81 22.97
N PHE A 136 -3.35 22.64 22.79
CA PHE A 136 -4.07 23.14 21.61
C PHE A 136 -4.03 24.67 21.44
N PHE A 137 -4.02 25.44 22.54
CA PHE A 137 -4.14 26.90 22.48
C PHE A 137 -2.83 27.67 22.74
N LEU A 138 -1.83 27.10 23.42
CA LEU A 138 -0.66 27.84 23.91
C LEU A 138 0.68 27.24 23.50
N LEU A 139 0.75 25.97 23.08
CA LEU A 139 1.99 25.32 22.62
C LEU A 139 2.03 25.05 21.11
N ARG A 140 0.97 25.41 20.37
CA ARG A 140 1.00 25.56 18.91
C ARG A 140 1.89 26.75 18.51
N ASP A 141 3.20 26.57 18.67
CA ASP A 141 4.15 27.10 17.70
C ASP A 141 4.14 26.14 16.50
N ASP A 142 4.01 26.68 15.29
CA ASP A 142 4.01 25.97 13.99
C ASP A 142 5.31 25.17 13.71
N ASN A 143 6.18 25.00 14.71
CA ASN A 143 7.48 24.34 14.65
C ASN A 143 7.67 23.22 15.69
N SER A 144 6.63 22.79 16.44
CA SER A 144 6.78 21.71 17.43
C SER A 144 6.18 20.37 16.96
N LEU A 145 7.09 19.47 16.58
CA LEU A 145 7.03 18.00 16.67
C LEU A 145 5.65 17.32 16.52
N GLY A 146 5.23 17.14 15.26
CA GLY A 146 4.74 15.85 14.73
C GLY A 146 3.31 15.40 15.03
N ALA A 147 2.69 15.76 16.17
CA ALA A 147 1.42 15.15 16.56
C ALA A 147 0.20 15.49 15.65
N ASN A 148 0.29 16.51 14.78
CA ASN A 148 -0.78 16.91 13.86
C ASN A 148 -0.36 16.91 12.38
N THR A 149 0.84 16.41 12.06
CA THR A 149 1.27 16.23 10.67
C THR A 149 0.91 14.81 10.25
N ALA A 150 -0.04 14.64 9.33
CA ALA A 150 -0.36 13.32 8.79
C ALA A 150 0.94 12.69 8.25
N GLY A 151 1.38 11.60 8.88
CA GLY A 151 2.59 10.86 8.50
C GLY A 151 3.83 11.04 9.39
N TYR A 152 3.87 11.98 10.34
CA TYR A 152 4.96 12.03 11.34
C TYR A 152 4.47 11.56 12.70
N ASN A 153 4.46 10.24 12.93
CA ASN A 153 4.08 9.67 14.22
C ASN A 153 5.01 10.16 15.36
N LEU A 154 4.58 9.92 16.61
CA LEU A 154 5.34 10.26 17.81
C LEU A 154 6.77 9.67 17.72
N GLY A 155 7.74 10.54 17.45
CA GLY A 155 9.14 10.15 17.27
C GLY A 155 9.68 10.19 15.83
N GLY A 156 8.96 10.77 14.86
CA GLY A 156 9.34 10.80 13.44
C GLY A 156 10.85 10.97 13.14
N ILE A 157 11.31 10.28 12.10
CA ILE A 157 12.70 10.30 11.64
C ILE A 157 13.00 11.70 11.11
N ASN A 158 13.98 12.38 11.70
CA ASN A 158 14.39 13.70 11.23
C ASN A 158 15.18 13.61 9.91
N ALA A 159 15.43 14.75 9.26
CA ALA A 159 16.16 14.83 7.97
C ALA A 159 17.60 14.26 8.01
N THR A 160 18.13 13.94 9.21
CA THR A 160 19.44 13.29 9.38
C THR A 160 19.34 11.80 9.67
N GLY A 161 18.15 11.20 9.56
CA GLY A 161 17.92 9.77 9.78
C GLY A 161 17.91 9.35 11.25
N GLN A 162 17.88 10.30 12.19
CA GLN A 162 17.90 9.98 13.62
C GLN A 162 16.48 9.75 14.13
N TYR A 163 16.29 8.59 14.78
CA TYR A 163 15.06 8.23 15.47
C TYR A 163 15.27 8.26 17.01
N PRO A 164 14.44 8.98 17.78
CA PRO A 164 14.53 9.01 19.23
C PRO A 164 14.13 7.64 19.83
N SER A 165 15.02 7.05 20.62
CA SER A 165 14.74 5.80 21.34
C SER A 165 13.81 6.07 22.53
N ILE A 166 12.50 5.87 22.33
CA ILE A 166 11.49 5.96 23.39
C ILE A 166 11.27 4.57 24.00
N PRO A 167 11.47 4.38 25.32
CA PRO A 167 11.23 3.09 25.96
C PRO A 167 9.80 2.59 25.72
N GLY A 168 9.67 1.34 25.27
CA GLY A 168 8.37 0.70 25.00
C GLY A 168 7.88 0.79 23.55
N LEU A 169 8.49 1.63 22.71
CA LEU A 169 8.20 1.67 21.28
C LEU A 169 9.22 0.86 20.46
N PRO A 170 8.85 0.39 19.25
CA PRO A 170 9.79 -0.17 18.29
C PRO A 170 10.99 0.75 18.03
N LYS A 171 12.15 0.15 17.79
CA LYS A 171 13.40 0.82 17.42
C LYS A 171 13.67 0.58 15.94
N LEU A 172 14.56 1.40 15.36
CA LEU A 172 14.94 1.26 13.96
C LEU A 172 15.56 -0.12 13.67
N ILE A 173 16.42 -0.62 14.56
CA ILE A 173 16.86 -2.01 14.56
C ILE A 173 16.12 -2.72 15.69
N ASP A 174 15.31 -3.72 15.36
CA ASP A 174 14.61 -4.54 16.35
C ASP A 174 15.63 -5.22 17.29
N ASP A 175 15.34 -5.19 18.60
CA ASP A 175 16.20 -5.79 19.61
C ASP A 175 16.29 -7.32 19.45
N ASP A 176 15.29 -7.94 18.81
CA ASP A 176 15.26 -9.39 18.55
C ASP A 176 16.02 -9.78 17.26
N THR A 177 16.56 -8.79 16.52
CA THR A 177 17.32 -9.06 15.28
C THR A 177 18.62 -9.80 15.58
N PRO A 178 18.87 -10.97 14.94
CA PRO A 178 20.11 -11.70 15.15
C PRO A 178 21.38 -10.90 14.74
N GLU A 179 22.48 -11.09 15.47
CA GLU A 179 23.75 -10.38 15.18
C GLU A 179 24.39 -10.80 13.86
N ASP A 180 24.19 -12.05 13.44
CA ASP A 180 24.78 -12.60 12.22
C ASP A 180 24.14 -12.08 10.93
N VAL A 181 22.97 -11.45 11.04
CA VAL A 181 22.27 -10.85 9.89
C VAL A 181 22.44 -9.34 9.80
N LYS A 182 23.29 -8.71 10.63
CA LYS A 182 23.47 -7.25 10.61
C LYS A 182 24.36 -6.73 9.47
N HIS A 183 25.04 -7.63 8.78
CA HIS A 183 25.89 -7.30 7.65
C HIS A 183 25.63 -8.29 6.51
N ARG A 184 25.72 -7.79 5.28
CA ARG A 184 25.66 -8.62 4.07
C ARG A 184 26.59 -8.09 2.99
N THR A 185 26.78 -8.91 1.97
CA THR A 185 27.46 -8.50 0.73
C THR A 185 26.40 -8.35 -0.35
N GLY A 186 26.35 -7.20 -1.00
CA GLY A 186 25.42 -6.95 -2.10
C GLY A 186 25.77 -7.80 -3.32
N PHE A 187 24.88 -7.81 -4.31
CA PHE A 187 25.12 -8.53 -5.55
C PHE A 187 26.24 -7.93 -6.41
N ASP A 188 26.63 -6.68 -6.12
CA ASP A 188 27.81 -6.00 -6.66
C ASP A 188 29.12 -6.36 -5.93
N GLY A 189 29.05 -7.13 -4.83
CA GLY A 189 30.21 -7.52 -4.03
C GLY A 189 30.61 -6.52 -2.95
N GLU A 190 29.91 -5.39 -2.84
CA GLU A 190 30.19 -4.35 -1.84
C GLU A 190 29.60 -4.72 -0.47
N PRO A 191 30.11 -4.15 0.64
CA PRO A 191 29.56 -4.37 1.97
C PRO A 191 28.31 -3.50 2.22
N TRP A 192 27.33 -4.10 2.88
CA TRP A 192 26.08 -3.46 3.29
C TRP A 192 25.80 -3.74 4.76
N SER A 193 25.28 -2.74 5.45
CA SER A 193 24.90 -2.81 6.86
C SER A 193 23.38 -2.69 7.03
N LEU A 194 22.86 -3.41 8.02
CA LEU A 194 21.45 -3.34 8.40
C LEU A 194 21.14 -1.95 8.95
N VAL A 195 20.13 -1.29 8.37
CA VAL A 195 19.68 0.05 8.76
C VAL A 195 18.26 0.06 9.32
N PHE A 196 17.46 -0.96 9.04
CA PHE A 196 16.16 -1.16 9.66
C PHE A 196 15.82 -2.65 9.78
N SER A 197 15.12 -3.03 10.85
CA SER A 197 14.51 -4.34 10.97
C SER A 197 13.26 -4.31 11.84
N ASP A 198 12.30 -5.18 11.49
CA ASP A 198 11.14 -5.50 12.31
C ASP A 198 10.93 -7.02 12.28
N GLU A 199 11.07 -7.65 13.44
CA GLU A 199 10.95 -9.12 13.58
C GLU A 199 9.56 -9.52 14.08
N PHE A 200 8.65 -8.56 14.30
CA PHE A 200 7.24 -8.77 14.66
C PHE A 200 6.98 -9.69 15.88
N ASN A 201 7.98 -9.94 16.73
CA ASN A 201 7.94 -10.88 17.85
C ASN A 201 7.03 -10.46 19.02
N LYS A 202 6.65 -9.18 19.08
CA LYS A 202 5.74 -8.66 20.11
C LYS A 202 4.31 -8.82 19.66
N ASP A 203 3.59 -9.77 20.24
CA ASP A 203 2.17 -10.00 19.97
C ASP A 203 1.27 -8.82 20.33
N GLY A 204 0.18 -8.66 19.57
CA GLY A 204 -0.89 -7.71 19.83
C GLY A 204 -0.57 -6.27 19.46
N ARG A 205 0.47 -6.02 18.63
CA ARG A 205 0.67 -4.69 18.04
C ARG A 205 -0.53 -4.35 17.17
N THR A 206 -0.91 -3.08 17.25
CA THR A 206 -1.92 -2.47 16.40
C THR A 206 -1.24 -1.49 15.46
N PHE A 207 -1.87 -1.27 14.32
CA PHE A 207 -1.34 -0.41 13.26
C PHE A 207 -2.35 0.67 12.88
N PHE A 208 -3.26 1.04 13.79
CA PHE A 208 -4.12 2.19 13.56
C PHE A 208 -3.26 3.45 13.41
N PRO A 209 -3.77 4.51 12.74
CA PRO A 209 -3.04 5.76 12.62
C PRO A 209 -2.52 6.27 13.98
N GLY A 210 -1.20 6.33 14.11
CA GLY A 210 -0.50 6.80 15.31
C GLY A 210 -0.04 5.74 16.31
N ASP A 211 -0.44 4.47 16.15
CA ASP A 211 -0.12 3.39 17.11
C ASP A 211 1.31 2.85 16.96
N ASP A 212 1.82 2.79 15.74
CA ASP A 212 3.15 2.24 15.42
C ASP A 212 4.05 3.31 14.75
N PRO A 213 5.31 3.47 15.16
CA PRO A 213 6.16 4.54 14.65
C PRO A 213 6.57 4.37 13.18
N PHE A 214 6.58 3.14 12.65
CA PHE A 214 7.08 2.85 11.31
C PHE A 214 5.98 2.47 10.33
N TRP A 215 4.86 1.94 10.82
CA TRP A 215 3.79 1.40 10.00
C TRP A 215 2.45 2.03 10.34
N THR A 216 1.63 2.26 9.32
CA THR A 216 0.22 2.62 9.48
C THR A 216 -0.63 1.75 8.55
N ALA A 217 -1.64 1.08 9.11
CA ALA A 217 -2.68 0.42 8.36
C ALA A 217 -3.70 1.44 7.85
N VAL A 218 -4.06 1.34 6.57
CA VAL A 218 -5.04 2.24 5.94
C VAL A 218 -6.48 1.78 6.19
N ASP A 219 -7.40 2.73 6.14
CA ASP A 219 -8.86 2.55 6.28
C ASP A 219 -9.55 3.07 5.02
N ILE A 220 -9.54 2.27 3.94
CA ILE A 220 -9.94 2.69 2.59
C ILE A 220 -10.51 1.54 1.75
N HIS A 221 -11.30 1.87 0.72
CA HIS A 221 -11.50 1.00 -0.44
C HIS A 221 -10.44 1.29 -1.49
N TYR A 222 -9.64 0.29 -1.85
CA TYR A 222 -8.60 0.43 -2.87
C TYR A 222 -9.21 0.30 -4.28
N TRP A 223 -9.80 1.39 -4.76
CA TRP A 223 -10.57 1.41 -6.00
C TRP A 223 -9.71 1.31 -7.26
N GLY A 224 -8.43 1.69 -7.19
CA GLY A 224 -7.53 1.79 -8.37
C GLY A 224 -7.40 0.47 -9.13
N THR A 225 -7.49 -0.64 -8.40
CA THR A 225 -7.43 -2.01 -8.93
C THR A 225 -8.79 -2.70 -8.91
N LEU A 226 -9.86 -2.02 -8.51
CA LEU A 226 -11.22 -2.57 -8.35
C LEU A 226 -11.32 -3.70 -7.30
N ASP A 227 -10.69 -3.48 -6.15
CA ASP A 227 -10.59 -4.49 -5.10
C ASP A 227 -11.96 -4.82 -4.49
N PHE A 228 -12.11 -6.06 -4.05
CA PHE A 228 -13.38 -6.57 -3.52
C PHE A 228 -13.54 -6.32 -2.02
N GLU A 229 -12.45 -6.03 -1.33
CA GLU A 229 -12.35 -5.80 0.10
C GLU A 229 -12.27 -4.33 0.48
N TRP A 230 -12.72 -4.05 1.69
CA TRP A 230 -12.31 -2.87 2.42
C TRP A 230 -11.00 -3.16 3.16
N LEU A 231 -10.02 -2.27 3.06
CA LEU A 231 -8.80 -2.33 3.85
C LEU A 231 -9.08 -1.67 5.20
N ASP A 232 -9.06 -2.47 6.27
CA ASP A 232 -9.41 -2.05 7.63
C ASP A 232 -8.22 -2.30 8.57
N PRO A 233 -7.82 -1.34 9.42
CA PRO A 233 -6.72 -1.51 10.36
C PRO A 233 -6.88 -2.69 11.33
N SER A 234 -8.12 -3.10 11.66
CA SER A 234 -8.40 -4.25 12.54
C SER A 234 -8.08 -5.60 11.89
N ALA A 235 -7.84 -5.65 10.57
CA ALA A 235 -7.41 -6.85 9.88
C ALA A 235 -5.88 -7.09 10.00
N VAL A 236 -5.15 -6.16 10.60
CA VAL A 236 -3.70 -6.21 10.76
C VAL A 236 -3.30 -6.24 12.23
N THR A 237 -2.49 -7.20 12.62
CA THR A 237 -1.90 -7.27 13.97
C THR A 237 -0.60 -8.07 13.94
N THR A 238 0.14 -8.10 15.04
CA THR A 238 1.18 -9.10 15.25
C THR A 238 0.68 -10.24 16.12
N LYS A 239 1.03 -11.47 15.75
CA LYS A 239 0.66 -12.65 16.51
C LYS A 239 1.57 -13.83 16.21
N ASP A 240 1.91 -14.59 17.24
CA ASP A 240 2.73 -15.80 17.15
C ASP A 240 4.08 -15.52 16.45
N GLY A 241 4.65 -14.34 16.72
CA GLY A 241 5.92 -13.90 16.14
C GLY A 241 5.86 -13.44 14.67
N ASN A 242 4.70 -13.03 14.17
CA ASN A 242 4.53 -12.61 12.79
C ASN A 242 3.67 -11.35 12.71
N LEU A 243 3.89 -10.52 11.70
CA LEU A 243 2.85 -9.64 11.18
C LEU A 243 1.80 -10.52 10.48
N VAL A 244 0.54 -10.28 10.82
CA VAL A 244 -0.61 -11.00 10.28
C VAL A 244 -1.52 -10.01 9.57
N ILE A 245 -1.68 -10.17 8.26
CA ILE A 245 -2.72 -9.51 7.48
C ILE A 245 -3.78 -10.55 7.15
N ALA A 246 -4.97 -10.40 7.74
CA ALA A 246 -6.09 -11.31 7.53
C ALA A 246 -6.97 -10.85 6.37
N MET A 247 -7.55 -11.79 5.66
CA MET A 247 -8.70 -11.55 4.78
C MET A 247 -9.89 -12.37 5.27
N THR A 248 -11.00 -11.69 5.60
CA THR A 248 -12.23 -12.29 6.12
C THR A 248 -13.41 -11.99 5.20
N GLN A 249 -14.35 -12.93 5.12
CA GLN A 249 -15.60 -12.74 4.39
C GLN A 249 -16.69 -12.28 5.36
N GLU A 250 -16.86 -10.97 5.46
CA GLU A 250 -17.88 -10.35 6.29
C GLU A 250 -18.34 -9.00 5.68
N PRO A 251 -19.61 -8.60 5.88
CA PRO A 251 -20.09 -7.31 5.39
C PRO A 251 -19.41 -6.14 6.12
N ILE A 252 -18.83 -5.22 5.37
CA ILE A 252 -18.19 -4.02 5.90
C ILE A 252 -18.20 -2.91 4.83
N HIS A 253 -18.54 -1.67 5.19
CA HIS A 253 -18.53 -0.51 4.27
C HIS A 253 -19.18 -0.78 2.89
N ASP A 254 -20.34 -1.45 2.88
CA ASP A 254 -21.08 -1.87 1.66
C ASP A 254 -20.35 -2.89 0.75
N LEU A 255 -19.24 -3.44 1.21
CA LEU A 255 -18.49 -4.57 0.63
C LEU A 255 -18.69 -5.85 1.45
N ASN A 256 -18.17 -6.98 0.95
CA ASN A 256 -18.34 -8.31 1.56
C ASN A 256 -17.02 -9.00 1.96
N LEU A 257 -15.90 -8.30 1.81
CA LEU A 257 -14.59 -8.73 2.26
C LEU A 257 -13.96 -7.62 3.09
N LYS A 258 -13.20 -8.03 4.10
CA LYS A 258 -12.30 -7.17 4.86
C LYS A 258 -10.88 -7.70 4.72
N SER A 259 -9.92 -6.84 4.44
CA SER A 259 -8.50 -7.17 4.55
C SER A 259 -7.68 -5.99 5.05
N GLY A 260 -6.37 -6.00 4.86
CA GLY A 260 -5.48 -4.97 5.37
C GLY A 260 -4.34 -4.64 4.42
N GLN A 261 -3.88 -3.40 4.54
CA GLN A 261 -2.66 -2.91 3.92
C GLN A 261 -1.96 -2.01 4.94
N ILE A 262 -0.66 -2.23 5.15
CA ILE A 262 0.18 -1.32 5.93
C ILE A 262 1.15 -0.58 5.01
N GLN A 263 1.42 0.66 5.38
CA GLN A 263 2.33 1.55 4.67
C GLN A 263 3.33 2.13 5.67
N SER A 264 4.60 2.26 5.27
CA SER A 264 5.58 3.08 5.97
C SER A 264 5.62 4.53 5.47
N TRP A 265 4.63 4.90 4.65
CA TRP A 265 4.54 6.19 3.96
C TRP A 265 4.71 7.35 4.92
N ASN A 266 5.63 8.26 4.58
CA ASN A 266 6.03 9.44 5.33
C ASN A 266 6.60 9.16 6.75
N GLN A 267 6.72 7.90 7.17
CA GLN A 267 7.25 7.48 8.47
C GLN A 267 8.68 6.93 8.35
N LEU A 268 8.90 6.02 7.39
CA LEU A 268 10.17 5.35 7.15
C LEU A 268 10.33 5.12 5.65
N CYS A 269 11.40 5.69 5.10
CA CYS A 269 11.75 5.56 3.69
C CYS A 269 13.25 5.31 3.51
N PHE A 270 13.62 4.78 2.35
CA PHE A 270 15.01 4.56 1.95
C PHE A 270 15.23 5.12 0.56
N ASN A 271 16.32 5.83 0.31
CA ASN A 271 16.60 6.42 -1.00
C ASN A 271 17.93 5.92 -1.58
N LYS A 272 18.02 5.95 -2.93
CA LYS A 272 19.17 5.62 -3.78
C LYS A 272 19.73 4.21 -3.68
N ASN A 273 19.66 3.56 -2.52
CA ASN A 273 19.87 2.13 -2.41
C ASN A 273 19.14 1.58 -1.20
N ALA A 274 18.67 0.35 -1.37
CA ALA A 274 18.39 -0.54 -0.28
C ALA A 274 18.43 -1.98 -0.78
N TYR A 275 18.72 -2.90 0.13
CA TYR A 275 18.28 -4.27 0.00
C TYR A 275 17.19 -4.52 1.02
N ILE A 276 15.98 -4.78 0.55
CA ILE A 276 14.83 -5.13 1.38
C ILE A 276 14.66 -6.65 1.29
N GLU A 277 14.73 -7.31 2.43
CA GLU A 277 14.50 -8.75 2.59
C GLU A 277 13.25 -8.98 3.43
N VAL A 278 12.38 -9.85 2.96
CA VAL A 278 11.11 -10.19 3.61
C VAL A 278 10.92 -11.69 3.64
N SER A 279 10.67 -12.23 4.84
CA SER A 279 10.31 -13.64 5.03
C SER A 279 8.79 -13.75 5.12
N ALA A 280 8.16 -14.37 4.12
CA ALA A 280 6.70 -14.39 3.97
C ALA A 280 6.10 -15.78 3.74
N SER A 281 4.91 -16.01 4.31
CA SER A 281 4.05 -17.18 4.09
C SER A 281 2.75 -16.73 3.42
N LEU A 282 2.42 -17.34 2.28
CA LEU A 282 1.38 -16.84 1.38
C LEU A 282 0.01 -17.49 1.63
N PRO A 283 -1.09 -16.74 1.41
CA PRO A 283 -2.45 -17.23 1.60
C PRO A 283 -2.84 -18.29 0.56
N GLY A 284 -3.86 -19.09 0.87
CA GLY A 284 -4.47 -19.99 -0.10
C GLY A 284 -3.59 -21.18 -0.51
N ASN A 285 -3.61 -21.53 -1.80
CA ASN A 285 -2.86 -22.63 -2.41
C ASN A 285 -2.49 -22.30 -3.87
N SER A 286 -1.62 -23.09 -4.47
CA SER A 286 -1.11 -22.85 -5.83
C SER A 286 -2.07 -23.23 -6.97
N HIS A 287 -3.32 -23.57 -6.68
CA HIS A 287 -4.31 -24.04 -7.66
C HIS A 287 -5.51 -23.10 -7.81
N VAL A 288 -5.77 -22.25 -6.82
CA VAL A 288 -6.93 -21.37 -6.75
C VAL A 288 -6.48 -19.92 -6.82
N GLY A 289 -6.81 -19.25 -7.93
CA GLY A 289 -6.54 -17.82 -8.10
C GLY A 289 -7.49 -16.95 -7.30
N GLY A 290 -7.01 -15.80 -6.83
CA GLY A 290 -7.86 -14.75 -6.27
C GLY A 290 -7.21 -13.95 -5.14
N PHE A 291 -6.41 -14.59 -4.28
CA PHE A 291 -5.59 -13.84 -3.32
C PHE A 291 -4.41 -13.17 -4.04
N TRP A 292 -4.19 -11.91 -3.73
CA TRP A 292 -3.10 -11.09 -4.24
C TRP A 292 -2.32 -10.48 -3.06
N PRO A 293 -1.38 -11.23 -2.46
CA PRO A 293 -0.45 -10.66 -1.51
C PRO A 293 0.57 -9.78 -2.25
N GLY A 294 0.67 -8.53 -1.81
CA GLY A 294 1.58 -7.52 -2.32
C GLY A 294 2.64 -7.14 -1.29
N ILE A 295 3.90 -7.09 -1.69
CA ILE A 295 5.02 -6.48 -0.95
C ILE A 295 5.81 -5.65 -1.95
N TRP A 296 5.84 -4.34 -1.75
CA TRP A 296 6.34 -3.41 -2.77
C TRP A 296 6.74 -2.09 -2.14
N THR A 297 7.29 -1.20 -2.96
CA THR A 297 7.74 0.12 -2.53
C THR A 297 7.25 1.19 -3.47
N MET A 298 7.00 2.39 -2.94
CA MET A 298 6.62 3.56 -3.72
C MET A 298 7.36 4.82 -3.25
N GLY A 299 7.71 5.71 -4.17
CA GLY A 299 8.29 7.02 -3.86
C GLY A 299 7.34 7.88 -3.01
N ASN A 300 7.87 8.53 -1.97
CA ASN A 300 7.08 9.16 -0.91
C ASN A 300 6.20 10.34 -1.37
N LEU A 301 6.42 10.87 -2.58
CA LEU A 301 5.58 11.89 -3.21
C LEU A 301 4.24 11.35 -3.73
N GLY A 302 4.03 10.03 -3.71
CA GLY A 302 2.75 9.36 -3.91
C GLY A 302 2.38 8.55 -2.66
N ARG A 303 1.07 8.33 -2.46
CA ARG A 303 0.55 7.51 -1.37
C ARG A 303 -0.43 6.48 -1.93
N PRO A 304 -0.10 5.18 -1.89
CA PRO A 304 -0.96 4.12 -2.40
C PRO A 304 -2.38 4.17 -1.84
N GLY A 305 -3.37 4.03 -2.72
CA GLY A 305 -4.78 4.14 -2.38
C GLY A 305 -5.35 5.57 -2.34
N TYR A 306 -4.50 6.59 -2.53
CA TYR A 306 -4.89 8.01 -2.61
C TYR A 306 -4.61 8.53 -4.03
N GLY A 307 -5.54 8.25 -4.95
CA GLY A 307 -5.27 8.37 -6.39
C GLY A 307 -4.84 9.74 -6.89
N ALA A 308 -5.31 10.83 -6.29
CA ALA A 308 -4.84 12.17 -6.65
C ALA A 308 -3.33 12.36 -6.37
N SER A 309 -2.77 11.69 -5.37
CA SER A 309 -1.34 11.77 -5.06
C SER A 309 -0.47 11.01 -6.05
N THR A 310 -1.02 9.92 -6.61
CA THR A 310 -0.39 9.02 -7.57
C THR A 310 -0.81 9.29 -9.02
N ASP A 311 -1.53 10.39 -9.27
CA ASP A 311 -1.96 10.78 -10.60
C ASP A 311 -0.75 11.18 -11.46
N GLY A 312 -0.35 10.30 -12.37
CA GLY A 312 0.90 10.42 -13.11
C GLY A 312 2.11 9.95 -12.29
N GLU A 313 2.21 8.64 -12.04
CA GLU A 313 3.44 8.00 -11.54
C GLU A 313 4.52 7.98 -12.63
N TYR A 314 5.72 8.47 -12.31
CA TYR A 314 6.86 8.58 -13.23
C TYR A 314 8.17 8.13 -12.59
N THR A 315 9.17 7.88 -13.42
CA THR A 315 10.58 7.65 -13.03
C THR A 315 11.51 8.42 -13.96
N TYR A 316 11.40 9.75 -13.93
CA TYR A 316 11.91 10.58 -15.02
C TYR A 316 12.46 11.93 -14.58
N ASP A 317 13.64 12.26 -15.09
CA ASP A 317 14.34 13.52 -14.84
C ASP A 317 14.92 14.05 -16.17
N SER A 318 14.01 14.32 -17.11
CA SER A 318 14.35 14.91 -18.40
C SER A 318 13.24 15.86 -18.82
N CYS A 319 13.60 16.93 -19.52
CA CYS A 319 12.65 17.91 -20.02
C CYS A 319 12.44 17.73 -21.53
N ASP A 320 11.52 16.84 -21.89
CA ASP A 320 11.15 16.52 -23.27
C ASP A 320 9.66 16.09 -23.38
N VAL A 321 9.24 15.54 -24.52
CA VAL A 321 7.83 15.15 -24.76
C VAL A 321 7.32 14.11 -23.76
N GLY A 322 8.21 13.36 -23.10
CA GLY A 322 7.85 12.34 -22.13
C GLY A 322 7.12 12.89 -20.90
N THR A 323 7.39 14.15 -20.55
CA THR A 323 6.75 14.80 -19.40
C THR A 323 5.35 15.29 -19.74
N LEU A 324 5.01 15.45 -21.03
CA LEU A 324 3.75 16.01 -21.49
C LEU A 324 2.61 15.00 -21.44
N PRO A 325 1.34 15.46 -21.36
CA PRO A 325 0.18 14.58 -21.39
C PRO A 325 0.21 13.61 -22.59
N ASN A 326 -0.07 12.34 -22.32
CA ASN A 326 -0.08 11.25 -23.30
C ASN A 326 1.25 11.01 -24.04
N GLN A 327 2.37 11.61 -23.62
CA GLN A 327 3.62 11.67 -24.40
C GLN A 327 3.40 12.27 -25.81
N THR A 328 2.65 13.37 -25.85
CA THR A 328 2.33 14.11 -27.08
C THR A 328 2.69 15.59 -26.95
N TYR A 329 2.96 16.24 -28.07
CA TYR A 329 3.23 17.68 -28.08
C TYR A 329 1.97 18.48 -27.78
N VAL A 330 2.16 19.71 -27.27
CA VAL A 330 1.09 20.63 -26.87
C VAL A 330 0.08 20.93 -28.00
N ASN A 331 0.49 20.84 -29.26
CA ASN A 331 -0.39 21.04 -30.42
C ASN A 331 -1.30 19.82 -30.74
N GLY A 332 -1.27 18.77 -29.91
CA GLY A 332 -2.05 17.54 -30.08
C GLY A 332 -1.47 16.56 -31.12
N THR A 333 -0.30 16.85 -31.69
CA THR A 333 0.47 15.90 -32.49
C THR A 333 1.55 15.25 -31.63
N GLY A 334 2.21 14.19 -32.10
CA GLY A 334 3.28 13.55 -31.35
C GLY A 334 4.10 12.62 -32.23
N PRO A 335 5.17 12.04 -31.68
CA PRO A 335 5.90 10.97 -32.35
C PRO A 335 4.93 9.88 -32.81
N ILE A 336 5.11 9.35 -34.01
CA ILE A 336 4.17 8.36 -34.58
C ILE A 336 3.99 7.17 -33.64
N ALA A 337 5.05 6.77 -32.94
CA ALA A 337 4.98 5.66 -32.01
C ALA A 337 4.05 5.92 -30.82
N THR A 338 4.03 7.14 -30.27
CA THR A 338 3.15 7.49 -29.13
C THR A 338 1.67 7.51 -29.53
N LEU A 339 1.36 7.61 -30.83
CA LEU A 339 -0.01 7.61 -31.35
C LEU A 339 -0.51 6.24 -31.82
N THR A 340 0.38 5.25 -32.02
CA THR A 340 0.07 4.02 -32.77
C THR A 340 0.54 2.72 -32.13
N THR A 341 1.28 2.79 -31.02
CA THR A 341 1.90 1.59 -30.41
C THR A 341 1.35 1.25 -29.03
N GLY A 342 0.33 1.96 -28.57
CA GLY A 342 -0.41 1.57 -27.36
C GLY A 342 -1.35 0.40 -27.60
N ALA A 343 -2.18 0.12 -26.59
CA ALA A 343 -3.18 -0.96 -26.67
C ALA A 343 -4.07 -0.82 -27.93
N GLU A 344 -4.29 -1.95 -28.61
CA GLU A 344 -5.03 -2.05 -29.89
C GLU A 344 -4.51 -1.15 -31.03
N GLY A 345 -3.23 -0.73 -30.97
CA GLY A 345 -2.63 0.17 -31.95
C GLY A 345 -3.06 1.63 -31.80
N GLY A 346 -3.57 2.00 -30.61
CA GLY A 346 -3.96 3.36 -30.26
C GLY A 346 -2.86 4.19 -29.59
N PRO A 347 -3.24 5.29 -28.90
CA PRO A 347 -2.32 6.10 -28.12
C PRO A 347 -1.60 5.29 -27.05
N LEU A 348 -0.32 5.56 -26.86
CA LEU A 348 0.59 4.84 -25.98
C LEU A 348 0.30 5.12 -24.50
N SER A 349 0.03 6.38 -24.15
CA SER A 349 -0.18 6.82 -22.77
C SER A 349 -1.45 7.63 -22.63
N TYR A 350 -2.09 7.50 -21.46
CA TYR A 350 -3.17 8.34 -20.96
C TYR A 350 -2.79 9.08 -19.67
N LEU A 351 -1.49 9.10 -19.33
CA LEU A 351 -1.02 9.85 -18.18
C LEU A 351 -1.23 11.36 -18.39
N PRO A 352 -1.55 12.11 -17.32
CA PRO A 352 -1.75 13.56 -17.39
C PRO A 352 -0.48 14.36 -17.67
N GLY A 353 0.68 13.68 -17.77
CA GLY A 353 1.99 14.29 -17.78
C GLY A 353 2.65 14.23 -16.40
N GLN A 354 3.96 14.42 -16.36
CA GLN A 354 4.71 14.45 -15.10
C GLN A 354 4.47 15.78 -14.41
N ARG A 355 3.73 15.76 -13.30
CA ARG A 355 3.44 16.94 -12.47
C ARG A 355 4.71 17.64 -11.99
N LEU A 356 5.62 16.86 -11.42
CA LEU A 356 6.87 17.35 -10.82
C LEU A 356 8.03 17.17 -11.81
N SER A 357 7.93 17.85 -12.95
CA SER A 357 8.85 17.66 -14.08
C SER A 357 10.15 18.47 -13.91
N ALA A 358 11.23 17.99 -14.52
CA ALA A 358 12.46 18.76 -14.74
C ALA A 358 12.25 20.04 -15.60
N CYS A 359 11.10 20.16 -16.27
CA CYS A 359 10.70 21.37 -17.01
C CYS A 359 10.10 22.48 -16.12
N THR A 360 9.99 22.27 -14.79
CA THR A 360 9.27 23.19 -13.92
C THR A 360 9.91 24.58 -13.91
N CYS A 361 9.11 25.65 -14.09
CA CYS A 361 9.66 26.99 -14.16
C CYS A 361 10.06 27.50 -12.77
N PRO A 362 11.10 28.35 -12.67
CA PRO A 362 11.49 28.93 -11.38
C PRO A 362 10.34 29.68 -10.71
N GLY A 363 10.04 29.31 -9.46
CA GLY A 363 8.99 29.92 -8.64
C GLY A 363 7.64 29.22 -8.69
N GLU A 364 7.51 28.17 -9.51
CA GLU A 364 6.33 27.30 -9.49
C GLU A 364 6.44 26.22 -8.41
N ASP A 365 5.32 25.54 -8.17
CA ASP A 365 5.22 24.53 -7.12
C ASP A 365 6.04 23.28 -7.45
N HIS A 366 6.93 22.92 -6.54
CA HIS A 366 7.87 21.81 -6.66
C HIS A 366 8.37 21.42 -5.26
N PRO A 367 8.71 20.15 -4.98
CA PRO A 367 9.27 19.75 -3.70
C PRO A 367 10.71 20.26 -3.48
N GLY A 368 11.45 20.56 -4.55
CA GLY A 368 12.82 21.06 -4.48
C GLY A 368 13.87 19.97 -4.21
N PRO A 369 15.12 20.34 -3.86
CA PRO A 369 15.60 21.71 -3.67
C PRO A 369 15.80 22.49 -4.98
N ASP A 370 15.85 21.79 -6.11
CA ASP A 370 15.97 22.35 -7.46
C ASP A 370 14.70 22.01 -8.25
N VAL A 371 14.14 23.01 -8.96
CA VAL A 371 12.97 22.84 -9.83
C VAL A 371 13.30 22.17 -11.16
N SER A 372 14.60 22.09 -11.50
CA SER A 372 15.08 21.45 -12.72
C SER A 372 15.37 19.95 -12.56
N VAL A 373 15.11 19.39 -11.37
CA VAL A 373 15.20 17.96 -11.11
C VAL A 373 13.78 17.39 -11.13
N GLY A 374 13.49 16.50 -12.07
CA GLY A 374 12.23 15.76 -12.13
C GLY A 374 12.08 14.84 -10.92
N ARG A 375 10.91 14.92 -10.28
CA ARG A 375 10.53 14.17 -9.09
C ARG A 375 9.26 13.36 -9.37
N ALA A 376 9.03 12.29 -8.63
CA ALA A 376 7.88 11.43 -8.86
C ALA A 376 7.62 10.43 -7.71
N ALA A 377 6.69 9.50 -7.96
CA ALA A 377 6.38 8.36 -7.10
C ALA A 377 6.68 7.02 -7.84
N PRO A 378 7.96 6.65 -8.04
CA PRO A 378 8.36 5.34 -8.58
C PRO A 378 7.71 4.18 -7.84
N GLU A 379 7.54 3.04 -8.50
CA GLU A 379 7.11 1.78 -7.90
C GLU A 379 8.08 0.64 -8.22
N ILE A 380 8.48 -0.12 -7.17
CA ILE A 380 9.28 -1.34 -7.29
C ILE A 380 8.61 -2.45 -6.48
N ASP A 381 8.27 -3.54 -7.17
CA ASP A 381 7.52 -4.67 -6.63
C ASP A 381 8.45 -5.82 -6.24
N ILE A 382 8.37 -6.24 -4.98
CA ILE A 382 9.14 -7.37 -4.44
C ILE A 382 8.35 -8.67 -4.58
N VAL A 383 7.06 -8.59 -4.26
CA VAL A 383 6.09 -9.66 -4.37
C VAL A 383 4.77 -9.10 -4.90
N GLU A 384 4.40 -9.51 -6.10
CA GLU A 384 3.00 -9.54 -6.55
C GLU A 384 2.67 -10.99 -6.90
N ALA A 385 2.15 -11.74 -5.93
CA ALA A 385 1.92 -13.17 -6.14
C ALA A 385 0.59 -13.43 -6.87
N GLN A 386 0.64 -14.33 -7.85
CA GLN A 386 -0.51 -14.81 -8.58
C GLN A 386 -0.42 -16.32 -8.83
N ILE A 387 -1.51 -16.91 -9.28
CA ILE A 387 -1.55 -18.33 -9.64
C ILE A 387 -1.52 -18.50 -11.16
N ARG A 388 -0.52 -19.22 -11.66
CA ARG A 388 -0.47 -19.65 -13.05
C ARG A 388 -1.42 -20.84 -13.28
N ILE A 389 -2.70 -20.53 -13.47
CA ILE A 389 -3.81 -21.51 -13.55
C ILE A 389 -3.56 -22.62 -14.58
N SER A 390 -2.92 -22.32 -15.71
CA SER A 390 -2.67 -23.28 -16.79
C SER A 390 -1.78 -24.46 -16.38
N VAL A 391 -0.99 -24.30 -15.32
CA VAL A 391 -0.09 -25.35 -14.79
C VAL A 391 -0.31 -25.59 -13.29
N ALA A 392 -1.32 -24.95 -12.69
CA ALA A 392 -1.63 -25.03 -11.26
C ALA A 392 -0.39 -24.81 -10.38
N HIS A 393 0.29 -23.69 -10.59
CA HIS A 393 1.48 -23.33 -9.85
C HIS A 393 1.47 -21.86 -9.45
N GLY A 394 2.09 -21.55 -8.31
CA GLY A 394 2.28 -20.19 -7.86
C GLY A 394 3.39 -19.49 -8.63
N GLU A 395 3.23 -18.21 -8.91
CA GLU A 395 4.30 -17.37 -9.46
C GLU A 395 4.25 -15.98 -8.84
N VAL A 396 5.41 -15.33 -8.78
CA VAL A 396 5.56 -13.96 -8.30
C VAL A 396 5.98 -13.05 -9.44
N SER A 397 5.23 -11.97 -9.65
CA SER A 397 5.66 -10.83 -10.46
C SER A 397 6.60 -9.97 -9.63
N GLN A 398 7.74 -9.67 -10.21
CA GLN A 398 8.78 -8.80 -9.67
C GLN A 398 9.04 -7.75 -10.72
N SER A 399 8.83 -6.48 -10.39
CA SER A 399 8.68 -5.42 -11.38
C SER A 399 9.20 -4.07 -10.91
N ASN A 400 9.45 -3.22 -11.90
CA ASN A 400 9.65 -1.78 -11.74
C ASN A 400 8.72 -1.08 -12.73
N GLN A 401 7.81 -0.26 -12.21
CA GLN A 401 6.89 0.51 -13.04
C GLN A 401 7.60 1.76 -13.56
N VAL A 402 7.46 2.03 -14.85
CA VAL A 402 8.15 3.14 -15.51
C VAL A 402 7.19 3.99 -16.31
N ALA A 403 7.39 5.30 -16.20
CA ALA A 403 6.89 6.26 -17.16
C ALA A 403 7.98 7.33 -17.35
N PRO A 404 8.13 7.89 -18.56
CA PRO A 404 7.31 7.68 -19.77
C PRO A 404 7.56 6.31 -20.45
N TYR A 405 6.69 5.95 -21.39
CA TYR A 405 6.68 4.61 -21.99
C TYR A 405 7.50 4.49 -23.27
N ASP A 406 8.12 3.33 -23.44
CA ASP A 406 8.60 2.81 -24.70
C ASP A 406 7.45 2.44 -25.63
N ASP A 407 7.71 2.48 -26.93
CA ASP A 407 6.75 1.99 -27.91
C ASP A 407 6.42 0.50 -27.68
N TYR A 408 5.13 0.16 -27.75
CA TYR A 408 4.59 -1.15 -27.36
C TYR A 408 4.86 -1.56 -25.90
N TYR A 409 5.21 -0.60 -25.04
CA TYR A 409 5.62 -0.84 -23.64
C TYR A 409 6.84 -1.75 -23.51
N GLN A 410 7.59 -1.93 -24.61
CA GLN A 410 8.64 -2.93 -24.69
C GLN A 410 9.97 -2.35 -24.22
N PHE A 411 10.32 -2.66 -22.96
CA PHE A 411 11.66 -2.38 -22.44
C PHE A 411 12.73 -3.20 -23.18
N ASN A 412 13.99 -2.75 -23.09
CA ASN A 412 15.12 -3.37 -23.74
C ASN A 412 15.57 -4.63 -22.98
N ASN A 413 15.01 -5.78 -23.35
CA ASN A 413 15.33 -7.08 -22.75
C ASN A 413 16.53 -7.81 -23.39
N ARG A 414 17.44 -7.08 -24.05
CA ARG A 414 18.64 -7.67 -24.66
C ARG A 414 19.67 -8.04 -23.59
N THR A 415 20.51 -9.04 -23.91
CA THR A 415 21.65 -9.43 -23.07
C THR A 415 22.51 -8.20 -22.71
N GLY A 416 22.81 -8.05 -21.42
CA GLY A 416 23.58 -6.95 -20.87
C GLY A 416 22.74 -5.77 -20.36
N MET A 417 21.45 -5.73 -20.69
CA MET A 417 20.48 -4.74 -20.19
C MET A 417 19.63 -5.34 -19.07
N VAL A 418 19.41 -6.65 -19.16
CA VAL A 418 18.74 -7.47 -18.16
C VAL A 418 19.44 -8.83 -18.08
N GLU A 419 19.26 -9.53 -16.97
CA GLU A 419 19.80 -10.88 -16.75
C GLU A 419 18.78 -11.73 -15.96
N ILE A 420 18.42 -12.90 -16.48
CA ILE A 420 17.72 -13.96 -15.74
C ILE A 420 18.78 -14.98 -15.30
N TYR A 421 18.76 -15.38 -14.03
CA TYR A 421 19.76 -16.29 -13.46
C TYR A 421 19.39 -17.78 -13.56
N ASP A 422 18.10 -18.08 -13.67
CA ASP A 422 17.56 -19.43 -13.80
C ASP A 422 16.33 -19.42 -14.72
N ASP A 423 16.55 -19.77 -15.99
CA ASP A 423 15.50 -19.80 -17.03
C ASP A 423 14.47 -20.95 -16.83
N ASP A 424 14.74 -21.91 -15.94
CA ASP A 424 13.78 -22.96 -15.59
C ASP A 424 12.75 -22.47 -14.54
N VAL A 425 13.09 -21.40 -13.82
CA VAL A 425 12.27 -20.82 -12.74
C VAL A 425 11.70 -19.46 -13.12
N THR A 426 12.48 -18.61 -13.81
CA THR A 426 12.14 -17.22 -14.10
C THR A 426 11.92 -17.01 -15.59
N MET A 427 10.91 -16.24 -15.94
CA MET A 427 10.55 -15.92 -17.32
C MET A 427 10.13 -14.46 -17.45
N TRP A 428 10.26 -13.88 -18.64
CA TRP A 428 9.74 -12.53 -18.89
C TRP A 428 8.22 -12.52 -18.78
N ASN A 429 7.70 -11.49 -18.10
CA ASN A 429 6.26 -11.29 -18.05
C ASN A 429 5.74 -10.93 -19.45
N THR A 430 4.62 -11.52 -19.84
CA THR A 430 3.95 -11.17 -21.10
C THR A 430 3.10 -9.91 -20.98
N TYR A 431 2.76 -9.50 -19.76
CA TYR A 431 2.19 -8.20 -19.50
C TYR A 431 3.31 -7.15 -19.47
N LEU A 432 3.26 -6.21 -20.41
CA LEU A 432 4.27 -5.16 -20.55
C LEU A 432 3.76 -3.79 -20.05
N GLY A 433 2.47 -3.66 -19.77
CA GLY A 433 1.83 -2.40 -19.42
C GLY A 433 0.51 -2.15 -20.14
N GLY A 434 0.05 -0.92 -20.05
CA GLY A 434 -1.19 -0.40 -20.64
C GLY A 434 -1.24 1.12 -20.60
N TYR A 435 -2.44 1.69 -20.68
CA TYR A 435 -2.61 3.13 -20.82
C TYR A 435 -2.02 3.98 -19.68
N TYR A 436 -1.92 3.41 -18.48
CA TYR A 436 -1.51 4.11 -17.26
C TYR A 436 -0.22 3.57 -16.64
N GLN A 437 0.44 2.59 -17.27
CA GLN A 437 1.73 2.08 -16.79
C GLN A 437 2.50 1.33 -17.87
N GLN A 438 3.84 1.31 -17.76
CA GLN A 438 4.69 0.30 -18.37
C GLN A 438 5.39 -0.48 -17.26
N ALA A 439 5.42 -1.80 -17.38
CA ALA A 439 6.06 -2.69 -16.42
C ALA A 439 7.35 -3.27 -17.00
N VAL A 440 8.47 -3.09 -16.29
CA VAL A 440 9.70 -3.86 -16.53
C VAL A 440 9.69 -5.03 -15.56
N SER A 441 9.35 -6.23 -16.03
CA SER A 441 8.93 -7.29 -15.12
C SER A 441 9.34 -8.70 -15.54
N GLY A 442 9.61 -9.52 -14.51
CA GLY A 442 9.86 -10.96 -14.61
C GLY A 442 8.91 -11.73 -13.69
N LEU A 443 8.54 -12.94 -14.11
CA LEU A 443 7.72 -13.89 -13.36
C LEU A 443 8.60 -15.04 -12.89
N SER A 444 8.57 -15.34 -11.59
CA SER A 444 9.32 -16.47 -11.02
C SER A 444 8.38 -17.50 -10.40
N LEU A 445 8.54 -18.78 -10.73
CA LEU A 445 7.78 -19.86 -10.11
C LEU A 445 8.11 -19.96 -8.62
N MET A 446 7.08 -20.15 -7.79
CA MET A 446 7.21 -20.23 -6.33
C MET A 446 6.96 -21.64 -5.80
N PRO A 447 7.69 -22.08 -4.77
CA PRO A 447 7.51 -23.42 -4.21
C PRO A 447 6.16 -23.56 -3.49
N ASP A 448 5.44 -24.64 -3.74
CA ASP A 448 4.12 -24.93 -3.14
C ASP A 448 4.10 -24.91 -1.60
N ARG A 449 5.26 -25.15 -0.95
CA ARG A 449 5.40 -25.25 0.51
C ARG A 449 5.03 -23.98 1.27
N ILE A 450 5.04 -22.82 0.60
CA ILE A 450 4.81 -21.51 1.23
C ILE A 450 3.33 -21.18 1.40
N TYR A 451 2.45 -21.95 0.78
CA TYR A 451 1.01 -21.71 0.81
C TYR A 451 0.35 -22.33 2.04
N ARG A 452 -0.51 -21.56 2.72
CA ARG A 452 -1.15 -22.00 3.98
C ARG A 452 -2.11 -23.18 3.85
N ASN A 453 -2.82 -23.29 2.74
CA ASN A 453 -3.84 -24.34 2.53
C ASN A 453 -3.33 -25.49 1.64
N GLN A 454 -2.02 -25.69 1.54
CA GLN A 454 -1.43 -26.73 0.71
C GLN A 454 -0.34 -27.50 1.45
N VAL A 455 -0.56 -28.80 1.64
CA VAL A 455 0.41 -29.70 2.26
C VAL A 455 1.20 -30.44 1.17
N VAL A 456 2.49 -30.16 1.04
CA VAL A 456 3.39 -30.86 0.11
C VAL A 456 4.55 -31.49 0.88
N GLY A 457 4.65 -32.82 0.82
CA GLY A 457 5.71 -33.55 1.54
C GLY A 457 5.66 -33.36 3.07
N GLY A 458 4.46 -33.15 3.62
CA GLY A 458 4.25 -32.90 5.06
C GLY A 458 4.51 -31.47 5.51
N ARG A 459 4.74 -30.54 4.58
CA ARG A 459 5.07 -29.13 4.83
C ARG A 459 3.97 -28.23 4.27
N SER A 460 3.62 -27.14 4.96
CA SER A 460 2.54 -26.22 4.60
C SER A 460 2.77 -24.87 5.28
N GLY A 461 2.48 -23.78 4.57
CA GLY A 461 2.62 -22.42 5.11
C GLY A 461 4.02 -22.09 5.62
N GLU A 462 5.06 -22.69 5.04
CA GLU A 462 6.45 -22.31 5.35
C GLU A 462 6.73 -20.89 4.86
N PHE A 463 7.84 -20.31 5.33
CA PHE A 463 8.27 -19.01 4.87
C PHE A 463 9.23 -19.15 3.68
N GLY A 464 9.03 -18.30 2.69
CA GLY A 464 9.96 -18.03 1.59
C GLY A 464 10.60 -16.66 1.80
N ILE A 465 11.87 -16.52 1.39
CA ILE A 465 12.57 -15.24 1.45
C ILE A 465 12.43 -14.55 0.08
N PHE A 466 11.87 -13.35 0.10
CA PHE A 466 11.74 -12.46 -1.04
C PHE A 466 12.57 -11.21 -0.80
N GLY A 467 13.00 -10.56 -1.86
CA GLY A 467 13.71 -9.31 -1.69
C GLY A 467 14.01 -8.57 -2.97
N VAL A 468 14.46 -7.34 -2.80
CA VAL A 468 14.95 -6.49 -3.87
C VAL A 468 16.18 -5.74 -3.41
N GLU A 469 17.21 -5.73 -4.24
CA GLU A 469 18.37 -4.85 -4.14
C GLU A 469 18.25 -3.81 -5.23
N TRP A 470 18.16 -2.53 -4.89
CA TRP A 470 18.31 -1.47 -5.89
C TRP A 470 19.48 -0.57 -5.55
N TYR A 471 20.07 -0.03 -6.61
CA TYR A 471 21.11 0.97 -6.53
C TYR A 471 20.89 1.99 -7.65
N ALA A 472 20.79 3.26 -7.26
CA ALA A 472 20.78 4.43 -8.12
C ALA A 472 22.06 5.22 -7.89
N ASN A 473 22.65 5.71 -8.97
CA ASN A 473 23.83 6.55 -8.93
C ASN A 473 23.52 7.88 -9.64
N PRO A 474 23.16 8.93 -8.88
CA PRO A 474 22.81 10.23 -9.47
C PRO A 474 23.92 10.86 -10.32
N GLN A 475 25.18 10.47 -10.13
CA GLN A 475 26.31 11.00 -10.89
C GLN A 475 26.55 10.24 -12.21
N GLU A 476 26.18 8.96 -12.25
CA GLU A 476 26.36 8.03 -13.38
C GLU A 476 25.15 7.10 -13.45
N ARG A 477 23.99 7.63 -13.85
CA ARG A 477 22.69 6.95 -13.79
C ARG A 477 22.64 5.63 -14.56
N GLU A 478 23.51 5.45 -15.53
CA GLU A 478 23.71 4.20 -16.27
C GLU A 478 24.27 3.05 -15.44
N LYS A 479 24.89 3.33 -14.28
CA LYS A 479 25.37 2.30 -13.36
C LYS A 479 24.29 1.78 -12.41
N GLY A 480 23.07 2.34 -12.48
CA GLY A 480 21.97 1.88 -11.66
C GLY A 480 21.50 0.47 -12.03
N TYR A 481 20.97 -0.25 -11.05
CA TYR A 481 20.34 -1.56 -11.26
C TYR A 481 19.29 -1.86 -10.21
N ILE A 482 18.43 -2.83 -10.51
CA ILE A 482 17.48 -3.44 -9.60
C ILE A 482 17.60 -4.95 -9.77
N ALA A 483 17.81 -5.68 -8.67
CA ALA A 483 17.97 -7.12 -8.65
C ALA A 483 16.99 -7.74 -7.66
N TRP A 484 16.27 -8.77 -8.09
CA TRP A 484 15.22 -9.39 -7.28
C TRP A 484 15.61 -10.75 -6.76
N VAL A 485 14.98 -11.14 -5.64
CA VAL A 485 15.15 -12.40 -4.94
C VAL A 485 13.78 -13.05 -4.74
N SER A 486 13.69 -14.34 -5.04
CA SER A 486 12.54 -15.19 -4.72
C SER A 486 13.03 -16.52 -4.17
N ASP A 487 12.42 -16.97 -3.07
CA ASP A 487 12.82 -18.13 -2.30
C ASP A 487 14.33 -18.22 -2.01
N ASN A 488 14.90 -17.11 -1.51
CA ASN A 488 16.32 -16.97 -1.16
C ASN A 488 17.30 -17.16 -2.36
N LYS A 489 16.82 -16.95 -3.58
CA LYS A 489 17.64 -16.99 -4.79
C LYS A 489 17.43 -15.74 -5.62
N ARG A 490 18.51 -15.17 -6.15
CA ARG A 490 18.43 -14.09 -7.13
C ARG A 490 17.73 -14.61 -8.39
N THR A 491 16.65 -13.95 -8.80
CA THR A 491 15.80 -14.38 -9.92
C THR A 491 16.25 -13.72 -11.21
N TRP A 492 16.23 -12.39 -11.23
CA TRP A 492 16.64 -11.59 -12.37
C TRP A 492 17.14 -10.20 -11.96
N THR A 493 17.70 -9.48 -12.90
CA THR A 493 18.21 -8.12 -12.71
C THR A 493 17.90 -7.26 -13.91
N MET A 494 17.48 -6.03 -13.63
CA MET A 494 17.34 -4.93 -14.56
C MET A 494 18.53 -3.98 -14.36
N TYR A 495 19.26 -3.68 -15.43
CA TYR A 495 20.21 -2.56 -15.44
C TYR A 495 19.51 -1.31 -15.96
N ALA A 496 19.99 -0.12 -15.58
CA ALA A 496 19.38 1.15 -15.98
C ALA A 496 19.20 1.29 -17.50
N ASP A 497 20.08 0.69 -18.30
CA ASP A 497 20.00 0.71 -19.77
C ASP A 497 18.83 -0.11 -20.35
N ALA A 498 18.12 -0.91 -19.54
CA ALA A 498 16.88 -1.57 -19.94
C ALA A 498 15.78 -0.55 -20.30
N VAL A 499 15.87 0.66 -19.75
CA VAL A 499 14.95 1.78 -19.96
C VAL A 499 15.70 3.05 -20.41
N ASP A 500 16.69 2.87 -21.29
CA ASP A 500 17.41 3.95 -21.94
C ASP A 500 16.52 4.79 -22.88
N ALA A 501 17.04 5.91 -23.38
CA ALA A 501 16.33 6.78 -24.30
C ALA A 501 15.68 6.03 -25.47
N ASN A 502 14.46 6.41 -25.82
CA ASN A 502 13.71 5.83 -26.93
C ASN A 502 13.43 6.90 -28.01
N PRO A 503 14.23 6.93 -29.09
CA PRO A 503 14.06 7.92 -30.16
C PRO A 503 12.74 7.81 -30.94
N ARG A 504 12.02 6.68 -30.84
CA ARG A 504 10.73 6.51 -31.55
C ARG A 504 9.59 7.23 -30.82
N THR A 505 9.67 7.30 -29.50
CA THR A 505 8.75 8.05 -28.65
C THR A 505 9.34 9.40 -28.21
N GLU A 506 10.57 9.71 -28.65
CA GLU A 506 11.31 10.95 -28.38
C GLU A 506 11.52 11.25 -26.88
N ILE A 507 11.58 10.20 -26.07
CA ILE A 507 11.86 10.30 -24.64
C ILE A 507 13.34 9.98 -24.37
N GLY A 508 13.91 10.69 -23.39
CA GLY A 508 15.15 10.35 -22.71
C GLY A 508 15.08 9.08 -21.84
N ARG A 509 16.15 8.90 -21.08
CA ARG A 509 16.36 7.75 -20.19
C ARG A 509 15.49 7.86 -18.95
N ARG A 510 14.86 6.75 -18.56
CA ARG A 510 14.24 6.61 -17.23
C ARG A 510 15.30 6.20 -16.21
N ILE A 511 15.07 6.51 -14.95
CA ILE A 511 16.08 6.32 -13.89
C ILE A 511 15.69 5.22 -12.93
N VAL A 512 16.68 4.50 -12.38
CA VAL A 512 16.48 3.73 -11.15
C VAL A 512 16.23 4.73 -10.02
N SER A 513 15.23 4.46 -9.19
CA SER A 513 14.70 5.44 -8.24
C SER A 513 15.78 6.05 -7.33
N GLU A 514 15.85 7.39 -7.35
CA GLU A 514 16.61 8.21 -6.41
C GLU A 514 15.71 8.75 -5.28
N GLU A 515 14.39 8.54 -5.38
CA GLU A 515 13.37 9.02 -4.45
C GLU A 515 13.46 8.31 -3.10
N PRO A 516 13.00 8.93 -2.00
CA PRO A 516 12.72 8.23 -0.76
C PRO A 516 11.56 7.26 -0.98
N MET A 517 11.84 5.96 -0.91
CA MET A 517 10.87 4.89 -1.15
C MET A 517 10.28 4.40 0.18
N ALA A 518 8.95 4.48 0.32
CA ALA A 518 8.20 3.85 1.41
C ALA A 518 7.84 2.40 1.05
N MET A 519 7.66 1.55 2.06
CA MET A 519 7.25 0.15 1.91
C MET A 519 5.75 -0.01 2.09
N ILE A 520 5.16 -0.92 1.30
CA ILE A 520 3.74 -1.26 1.35
C ILE A 520 3.59 -2.78 1.37
N ILE A 521 2.69 -3.26 2.23
CA ILE A 521 2.37 -4.67 2.36
C ILE A 521 0.86 -4.81 2.42
N ASN A 522 0.30 -5.63 1.56
CA ASN A 522 -1.14 -5.82 1.46
C ASN A 522 -1.53 -7.26 1.17
N LEU A 523 -2.79 -7.56 1.46
CA LEU A 523 -3.46 -8.75 0.96
C LEU A 523 -4.73 -8.31 0.24
N HIS A 524 -4.67 -8.24 -1.09
CA HIS A 524 -5.80 -7.83 -1.91
C HIS A 524 -6.52 -9.00 -2.57
N ALA A 525 -7.70 -8.75 -3.11
CA ALA A 525 -8.38 -9.63 -4.05
C ALA A 525 -9.07 -8.81 -5.15
N SER A 526 -8.65 -8.99 -6.40
CA SER A 526 -9.23 -8.24 -7.52
C SER A 526 -9.12 -8.92 -8.87
N ASN A 527 -10.22 -8.85 -9.63
CA ASN A 527 -10.26 -9.21 -11.04
C ASN A 527 -9.45 -8.27 -11.95
N GLY A 528 -9.06 -7.09 -11.46
CA GLY A 528 -8.13 -6.19 -12.14
C GLY A 528 -6.71 -6.74 -12.19
N PHE A 529 -6.35 -7.62 -11.25
CA PHE A 529 -5.05 -8.28 -11.19
C PHE A 529 -5.12 -9.73 -11.71
N GLN A 530 -5.97 -10.56 -11.09
CA GLN A 530 -6.21 -11.93 -11.51
C GLN A 530 -7.67 -12.33 -11.30
N PHE A 531 -8.22 -13.21 -12.15
CA PHE A 531 -9.54 -13.80 -11.92
C PHE A 531 -9.66 -14.42 -10.50
N VAL A 532 -10.68 -13.99 -9.76
CA VAL A 532 -10.97 -14.44 -8.40
C VAL A 532 -11.94 -15.64 -8.42
N ASP A 533 -11.46 -16.81 -7.98
CA ASP A 533 -12.25 -18.04 -7.89
C ASP A 533 -12.99 -18.15 -6.55
N TRP A 534 -14.08 -17.39 -6.43
CA TRP A 534 -14.95 -17.36 -5.26
C TRP A 534 -15.47 -18.72 -4.79
N ALA A 535 -15.59 -19.70 -5.68
CA ALA A 535 -16.15 -21.00 -5.34
C ALA A 535 -15.17 -21.87 -4.54
N ASN A 536 -13.86 -21.64 -4.71
CA ASN A 536 -12.81 -22.47 -4.15
C ASN A 536 -11.87 -21.74 -3.18
N MET A 537 -11.96 -20.41 -3.08
CA MET A 537 -11.24 -19.65 -2.06
C MET A 537 -11.71 -20.00 -0.64
N ILE A 538 -10.75 -20.08 0.28
CA ILE A 538 -10.99 -20.44 1.69
C ILE A 538 -10.77 -19.21 2.56
N PHE A 539 -11.82 -18.80 3.28
CA PHE A 539 -11.80 -17.69 4.24
C PHE A 539 -12.03 -18.21 5.69
N PRO A 540 -11.44 -17.59 6.71
CA PRO A 540 -10.43 -16.54 6.60
C PRO A 540 -9.09 -17.07 6.05
N ASN A 541 -8.30 -16.19 5.48
CA ASN A 541 -6.93 -16.48 5.03
C ASN A 541 -5.96 -15.40 5.48
N TYR A 542 -4.66 -15.66 5.36
CA TYR A 542 -3.64 -14.82 5.97
C TYR A 542 -2.38 -14.73 5.11
N LEU A 543 -1.88 -13.51 4.95
CA LEU A 543 -0.48 -13.23 4.61
C LEU A 543 0.27 -13.06 5.93
N LEU A 544 1.33 -13.85 6.13
CA LEU A 544 2.20 -13.71 7.30
C LEU A 544 3.58 -13.22 6.89
N ILE A 545 4.11 -12.25 7.64
CA ILE A 545 5.49 -11.81 7.54
C ILE A 545 6.21 -12.12 8.85
N ASP A 546 7.26 -12.92 8.76
CA ASP A 546 8.12 -13.32 9.89
C ASP A 546 9.07 -12.18 10.24
N TYR A 547 9.73 -11.58 9.25
CA TYR A 547 10.52 -10.37 9.43
C TYR A 547 10.61 -9.52 8.17
N ILE A 548 10.99 -8.26 8.37
CA ILE A 548 11.49 -7.36 7.32
C ILE A 548 12.85 -6.83 7.77
N ARG A 549 13.83 -6.89 6.88
CA ARG A 549 15.19 -6.36 7.12
C ARG A 549 15.62 -5.51 5.94
N VAL A 550 16.15 -4.33 6.23
CA VAL A 550 16.60 -3.37 5.22
C VAL A 550 18.05 -3.02 5.46
N TYR A 551 18.83 -3.09 4.39
CA TYR A 551 20.26 -2.84 4.37
C TYR A 551 20.59 -1.70 3.42
N GLN A 552 21.64 -0.94 3.71
CA GLN A 552 22.20 0.06 2.82
C GLN A 552 23.71 -0.13 2.65
N LYS A 553 24.25 0.39 1.55
CA LYS A 553 25.70 0.37 1.29
C LYS A 553 26.45 1.16 2.37
N ASP A 554 27.61 0.65 2.78
CA ASP A 554 28.46 1.30 3.79
C ASP A 554 29.14 2.59 3.29
N ASP A 555 29.02 2.91 2.00
CA ASP A 555 29.66 4.06 1.35
C ASP A 555 28.93 5.40 1.62
N GLY A 556 27.79 5.37 2.31
CA GLY A 556 26.99 6.54 2.64
C GLY A 556 26.20 7.13 1.45
N SER A 557 26.05 6.37 0.36
CA SER A 557 25.27 6.81 -0.80
C SER A 557 23.75 6.78 -0.56
N GLY A 558 23.28 5.95 0.36
CA GLY A 558 21.87 5.86 0.77
C GLY A 558 21.57 6.64 2.05
N SER A 559 20.29 6.89 2.32
CA SER A 559 19.83 7.45 3.59
C SER A 559 18.54 6.80 4.06
N VAL A 560 18.29 6.90 5.36
CA VAL A 560 17.04 6.50 6.04
C VAL A 560 16.26 7.77 6.37
N GLY A 561 15.01 7.82 5.93
CA GLY A 561 14.12 8.95 6.14
C GLY A 561 13.41 9.37 4.85
N CYS A 562 12.25 10.00 5.02
CA CYS A 562 11.39 10.39 3.89
C CYS A 562 11.65 11.81 3.37
N ASP A 563 12.49 12.60 4.03
CA ASP A 563 12.77 14.00 3.69
C ASP A 563 14.28 14.30 3.64
N PRO A 564 15.06 13.56 2.82
CA PRO A 564 16.48 13.84 2.67
C PRO A 564 16.71 15.23 2.04
N PRO A 565 17.79 15.95 2.40
CA PRO A 565 17.99 17.34 1.95
C PRO A 565 18.05 17.55 0.43
N ASP A 566 18.45 16.52 -0.33
CA ASP A 566 18.56 16.57 -1.79
C ASP A 566 17.34 16.00 -2.52
N MET A 567 16.46 15.28 -1.81
CA MET A 567 15.19 14.77 -2.32
C MET A 567 14.05 15.01 -1.30
N PRO A 568 13.80 16.27 -0.87
CA PRO A 568 12.80 16.59 0.13
C PRO A 568 11.39 16.25 -0.36
N THR A 569 10.49 15.96 0.57
CA THR A 569 9.07 15.70 0.30
C THR A 569 8.14 16.32 1.32
N LYS A 570 8.64 16.61 2.54
CA LYS A 570 7.82 16.98 3.69
C LYS A 570 6.97 18.22 3.45
N ASP A 571 7.63 19.30 3.07
CA ASP A 571 6.98 20.60 2.89
C ASP A 571 5.97 20.54 1.73
N TYR A 572 6.29 19.80 0.67
CA TYR A 572 5.37 19.59 -0.46
C TYR A 572 4.10 18.85 -0.02
N ILE A 573 4.26 17.71 0.65
CA ILE A 573 3.13 16.92 1.15
C ILE A 573 2.25 17.74 2.10
N GLU A 574 2.84 18.56 2.97
CA GLU A 574 2.07 19.40 3.89
C GLU A 574 1.31 20.52 3.16
N ARG A 575 1.89 21.13 2.11
CA ARG A 575 1.18 22.11 1.27
C ARG A 575 -0.02 21.51 0.54
N HIS A 576 0.04 20.22 0.20
CA HIS A 576 -1.00 19.50 -0.57
C HIS A 576 -1.71 18.41 0.24
N LYS A 577 -1.84 18.61 1.55
CA LYS A 577 -2.25 17.57 2.51
C LYS A 577 -3.55 16.86 2.17
N GLU A 578 -4.52 17.57 1.59
CA GLU A 578 -5.81 16.98 1.21
C GLU A 578 -5.64 15.85 0.19
N VAL A 579 -4.73 16.01 -0.78
CA VAL A 579 -4.42 15.00 -1.80
C VAL A 579 -3.90 13.71 -1.18
N TYR A 580 -3.12 13.82 -0.09
CA TYR A 580 -2.50 12.68 0.58
C TYR A 580 -3.37 12.07 1.69
N THR A 581 -4.51 12.67 2.02
CA THR A 581 -5.35 12.24 3.16
C THR A 581 -6.80 11.95 2.78
N ASN A 582 -7.23 12.30 1.56
CA ASN A 582 -8.56 12.03 1.07
C ASN A 582 -8.54 10.96 -0.04
N PRO A 583 -8.91 9.71 0.26
CA PRO A 583 -8.88 8.61 -0.72
C PRO A 583 -9.95 8.73 -1.81
N ASN A 584 -10.94 9.62 -1.64
CA ASN A 584 -11.99 9.87 -2.63
C ASN A 584 -11.52 10.80 -3.77
N LEU A 585 -10.37 11.45 -3.62
CA LEU A 585 -9.78 12.26 -4.68
C LEU A 585 -8.98 11.34 -5.61
N THR A 586 -9.41 11.28 -6.87
CA THR A 586 -8.88 10.32 -7.83
C THR A 586 -7.89 10.92 -8.82
N THR A 587 -7.87 12.25 -8.94
CA THR A 587 -6.99 12.99 -9.85
C THR A 587 -6.51 14.27 -9.16
N TRP A 588 -5.33 14.74 -9.54
CA TRP A 588 -4.74 15.96 -8.97
C TRP A 588 -5.64 17.17 -9.22
N THR A 589 -6.10 17.36 -10.46
CA THR A 589 -7.05 18.42 -10.82
C THR A 589 -8.41 18.27 -10.14
N GLY A 590 -8.87 17.03 -9.92
CA GLY A 590 -10.08 16.74 -9.16
C GLY A 590 -10.01 17.19 -7.69
N ALA A 591 -8.80 17.34 -7.14
CA ALA A 591 -8.56 17.91 -5.80
C ALA A 591 -8.64 19.45 -5.77
N GLY A 592 -8.86 20.11 -6.92
CA GLY A 592 -8.81 21.57 -7.03
C GLY A 592 -7.40 22.13 -7.14
N GLU A 593 -6.40 21.27 -7.27
CA GLU A 593 -5.01 21.64 -7.54
C GLU A 593 -4.81 21.95 -9.03
N GLN A 594 -3.87 22.85 -9.34
CA GLN A 594 -3.62 23.26 -10.72
C GLN A 594 -2.56 22.36 -11.37
N ASP A 595 -2.85 21.88 -12.58
CA ASP A 595 -1.85 21.20 -13.42
C ASP A 595 -0.94 22.23 -14.09
N PHE A 596 0.35 21.90 -14.19
CA PHE A 596 1.39 22.67 -14.89
C PHE A 596 1.01 23.06 -16.34
N TYR A 597 0.16 22.27 -17.00
CA TYR A 597 -0.19 22.44 -18.40
C TYR A 597 -1.30 23.46 -18.69
N GLU A 598 -2.08 23.92 -17.70
CA GLU A 598 -3.11 24.95 -17.92
C GLU A 598 -2.53 26.35 -18.17
N ILE A 599 -1.30 26.60 -17.73
CA ILE A 599 -0.63 27.91 -17.87
C ILE A 599 -0.28 28.20 -19.35
N TYR A 600 0.12 27.19 -20.11
CA TYR A 600 0.56 27.39 -21.51
C TYR A 600 -0.59 27.62 -22.51
N VAL A 601 -1.79 27.11 -22.22
CA VAL A 601 -2.96 27.28 -23.10
C VAL A 601 -3.70 28.60 -22.82
N THR A 602 -3.59 29.14 -21.61
CA THR A 602 -4.26 30.39 -21.24
C THR A 602 -3.44 31.64 -21.59
N ASP A 603 -2.11 31.60 -21.51
CA ASP A 603 -1.26 32.77 -21.80
C ASP A 603 -0.94 32.99 -23.29
N THR A 604 -1.14 32.00 -24.15
CA THR A 604 -0.97 32.18 -25.60
C THR A 604 -2.10 32.99 -26.26
N ASN A 605 -3.20 33.26 -25.53
CA ASN A 605 -4.27 34.16 -25.98
C ASN A 605 -4.10 35.63 -25.55
N GLN A 606 -3.05 35.99 -24.83
CA GLN A 606 -2.79 37.39 -24.41
C GLN A 606 -1.61 38.07 -25.13
N ILE A 607 -0.91 37.39 -26.04
CA ILE A 607 0.13 38.00 -26.89
C ILE A 607 -0.34 38.06 -28.35
N SER A 608 -1.51 38.68 -28.56
CA SER A 608 -1.85 39.30 -29.84
C SER A 608 -2.69 40.56 -29.59
N GLY A 609 -1.97 41.67 -29.36
CA GLY A 609 -2.50 43.02 -29.18
C GLY A 609 -1.42 44.05 -29.37
#